data_AF-A0A1H4MKH5-F1
#
_entry.id   AF-A0A1H4MKH5-F1
#
_cell.length_a   1.000
_cell.length_b   1.000
_cell.length_c   1.000
_cell.angle_alpha   90.00
_cell.angle_beta   90.00
_cell.angle_gamma   90.00
#
_symmetry.space_group_name_H-M   'P 1'
#
loop_
_entity.id
_entity.type
_entity.pdbx_description
1 polymer ?
#
loop_
_entity_poly.entity_id
_entity_poly.type
_entity_poly.pdbx_seq_one_letter_code
_entity_poly.pdbx_strand_id
1 'polypeptide(L)'
;MTDTCPPNCAHCAENPDHQSAHQAVVEALQVMGAYPEASEDEIVQLLQARGYSAIVAEKLNAFVPSALSWPLLKRLGVEGFVGHFIAFDDNDQEVQIPVSSQHYFTAALMLAYNTLEDGWSEELPHSTFVSVTQKSPEMNAANKVLNQGGSLEGGTIGPLQLFRLSASEVLGQASS
;
A
#
# COMPACT_ATOMS: atom_id res chain seq x y z
N MET A 1 14.54 -20.51 17.03
CA MET A 1 13.17 -20.43 17.57
C MET A 1 12.25 -20.46 16.37
N THR A 2 11.40 -21.46 16.28
CA THR A 2 10.51 -21.66 15.12
C THR A 2 9.33 -20.70 15.26
N ASP A 3 9.41 -19.56 14.56
CA ASP A 3 8.30 -18.61 14.34
C ASP A 3 7.19 -19.29 13.53
N THR A 4 6.45 -20.17 14.19
CA THR A 4 5.26 -20.78 13.62
C THR A 4 4.10 -19.89 13.98
N CYS A 5 3.82 -18.94 13.09
CA CYS A 5 2.63 -18.13 13.19
C CYS A 5 1.40 -19.06 13.16
N PRO A 6 0.46 -18.95 14.12
CA PRO A 6 -0.67 -19.85 14.17
C PRO A 6 -1.48 -19.77 12.86
N PRO A 7 -2.08 -20.87 12.40
CA PRO A 7 -2.76 -20.96 11.09
C PRO A 7 -3.98 -20.01 10.93
N ASN A 8 -4.36 -19.26 11.96
CA ASN A 8 -5.40 -18.24 11.95
C ASN A 8 -4.91 -16.87 12.46
N CYS A 9 -3.61 -16.59 12.41
CA CYS A 9 -3.09 -15.29 12.80
C CYS A 9 -3.40 -14.27 11.69
N ALA A 10 -4.30 -13.33 11.97
CA ALA A 10 -4.64 -12.24 11.06
C ALA A 10 -3.39 -11.45 10.58
N HIS A 11 -2.33 -11.42 11.41
CA HIS A 11 -1.07 -10.73 11.12
C HIS A 11 -0.11 -11.51 10.19
N CYS A 12 -0.42 -12.76 9.85
CA CYS A 12 0.43 -13.62 9.01
C CYS A 12 -0.27 -14.13 7.74
N ALA A 13 -1.55 -13.82 7.55
CA ALA A 13 -2.27 -14.21 6.35
C ALA A 13 -1.79 -13.38 5.15
N GLU A 14 -1.11 -14.04 4.21
CA GLU A 14 -0.64 -13.40 2.98
C GLU A 14 -1.80 -13.04 2.03
N ASN A 15 -2.92 -13.77 2.17
CA ASN A 15 -4.20 -13.58 1.50
C ASN A 15 -5.33 -13.51 2.56
N PRO A 16 -5.48 -12.38 3.26
CA PRO A 16 -6.48 -12.22 4.33
C PRO A 16 -7.91 -12.18 3.75
N ASP A 17 -8.95 -12.34 4.57
CA ASP A 17 -10.28 -11.88 4.19
C ASP A 17 -10.40 -10.35 4.24
N HIS A 18 -11.51 -9.81 3.73
CA HIS A 18 -11.72 -8.36 3.67
C HIS A 18 -11.66 -7.69 5.06
N GLN A 19 -12.22 -8.33 6.09
CA GLN A 19 -12.24 -7.75 7.44
C GLN A 19 -10.83 -7.68 8.03
N SER A 20 -10.04 -8.74 7.89
CA SER A 20 -8.66 -8.81 8.36
C SER A 20 -7.77 -7.84 7.59
N ALA A 21 -7.97 -7.70 6.28
CA ALA A 21 -7.26 -6.71 5.46
C ALA A 21 -7.53 -5.28 5.92
N HIS A 22 -8.80 -4.94 6.17
CA HIS A 22 -9.19 -3.62 6.67
C HIS A 22 -8.53 -3.29 8.01
N GLN A 23 -8.60 -4.23 8.97
CA GLN A 23 -7.97 -4.05 10.27
C GLN A 23 -6.45 -3.82 10.14
N ALA A 24 -5.78 -4.59 9.29
CA ALA A 24 -4.35 -4.43 9.06
C ALA A 24 -3.98 -3.08 8.44
N VAL A 25 -4.81 -2.58 7.51
CA VAL A 25 -4.66 -1.23 6.95
C VAL A 25 -4.80 -0.17 8.02
N VAL A 26 -5.82 -0.24 8.88
CA VAL A 26 -6.00 0.73 9.98
C VAL A 26 -4.81 0.72 10.93
N GLU A 27 -4.28 -0.45 11.28
CA GLU A 27 -3.08 -0.56 12.12
C GLU A 27 -1.82 -0.01 11.43
N ALA A 28 -1.67 -0.23 10.13
CA ALA A 28 -0.59 0.36 9.34
C ALA A 28 -0.68 1.89 9.31
N LEU A 29 -1.88 2.45 9.14
CA LEU A 29 -2.12 3.89 9.19
C LEU A 29 -1.77 4.48 10.56
N GLN A 30 -2.09 3.78 11.65
CA GLN A 30 -1.70 4.21 12.99
C GLN A 30 -0.18 4.23 13.15
N VAL A 31 0.55 3.23 12.64
CA VAL A 31 2.02 3.21 12.66
C VAL A 31 2.57 4.38 11.84
N MET A 32 2.17 4.50 10.58
CA MET A 32 2.71 5.54 9.70
C MET A 32 2.33 6.95 10.15
N GLY A 33 1.15 7.13 10.74
CA GLY A 33 0.70 8.40 11.31
C GLY A 33 1.42 8.77 12.61
N ALA A 34 1.77 7.79 13.45
CA ALA A 34 2.55 8.03 14.66
C ALA A 34 4.03 8.33 14.37
N TYR A 35 4.55 7.82 13.25
CA TYR A 35 5.96 7.97 12.85
C TYR A 35 6.07 8.53 11.42
N PRO A 36 5.65 9.79 11.17
CA PRO A 36 5.59 10.36 9.83
C PRO A 36 6.97 10.44 9.15
N GLU A 37 8.04 10.60 9.93
CA GLU A 37 9.42 10.69 9.43
C GLU A 37 10.11 9.32 9.29
N ALA A 38 9.46 8.22 9.69
CA ALA A 38 10.06 6.89 9.57
C ALA A 38 10.25 6.51 8.10
N SER A 39 11.42 5.93 7.82
CA SER A 39 11.75 5.29 6.55
C SER A 39 10.90 4.03 6.31
N GLU A 40 10.90 3.53 5.07
CA GLU A 40 10.25 2.27 4.72
C GLU A 40 10.70 1.11 5.62
N ASP A 41 12.01 1.00 5.87
CA ASP A 41 12.57 -0.05 6.72
C ASP A 41 12.08 0.05 8.17
N GLU A 42 12.00 1.27 8.71
CA GLU A 42 11.51 1.51 10.07
C GLU A 42 10.02 1.22 10.19
N ILE A 43 9.20 1.59 9.19
CA ILE A 43 7.77 1.24 9.16
C ILE A 43 7.59 -0.28 9.15
N VAL A 44 8.33 -0.99 8.32
CA VAL A 44 8.30 -2.46 8.23
C VAL A 44 8.71 -3.10 9.56
N GLN A 45 9.75 -2.58 10.23
CA GLN A 45 10.16 -3.05 11.56
C GLN A 45 9.09 -2.78 12.63
N LEU A 46 8.45 -1.61 12.60
CA LEU A 46 7.37 -1.25 13.54
C LEU A 46 6.15 -2.14 13.35
N LEU A 47 5.80 -2.51 12.11
CA LEU A 47 4.73 -3.45 11.82
C LEU A 47 5.09 -4.86 12.30
N GLN A 48 6.32 -5.33 12.06
CA GLN A 48 6.79 -6.61 12.57
C GLN A 48 6.79 -6.67 14.10
N ALA A 49 7.15 -5.59 14.78
CA ALA A 49 7.08 -5.49 16.24
C ALA A 49 5.64 -5.59 16.78
N ARG A 50 4.62 -5.36 15.93
CA ARG A 50 3.20 -5.61 16.23
C ARG A 50 2.73 -7.02 15.89
N GLY A 51 3.61 -7.88 15.37
CA GLY A 51 3.33 -9.29 15.08
C GLY A 51 3.04 -9.60 13.61
N TYR A 52 3.14 -8.61 12.70
CA TYR A 52 3.04 -8.87 11.27
C TYR A 52 4.23 -9.66 10.76
N SER A 53 4.00 -10.58 9.81
CA SER A 53 5.11 -11.20 9.08
C SER A 53 5.85 -10.15 8.24
N ALA A 54 7.10 -10.41 7.89
CA ALA A 54 7.88 -9.51 7.04
C ALA A 54 7.17 -9.22 5.70
N ILE A 55 6.62 -10.25 5.06
CA ILE A 55 5.88 -10.12 3.80
C ILE A 55 4.64 -9.23 3.96
N VAL A 56 3.84 -9.45 5.01
CA VAL A 56 2.63 -8.63 5.23
C VAL A 56 3.01 -7.19 5.58
N ALA A 57 4.07 -6.98 6.37
CA ALA A 57 4.56 -5.65 6.71
C ALA A 57 5.03 -4.88 5.46
N GLU A 58 5.76 -5.52 4.56
CA GLU A 58 6.19 -4.94 3.28
C GLU A 58 5.00 -4.64 2.36
N LYS A 59 4.02 -5.56 2.27
CA LYS A 59 2.77 -5.32 1.51
C LYS A 59 2.03 -4.09 2.05
N LEU A 60 1.84 -3.99 3.36
CA LEU A 60 1.17 -2.84 3.99
C LEU A 60 1.95 -1.54 3.74
N ASN A 61 3.28 -1.59 3.89
CA ASN A 61 4.15 -0.45 3.67
C ASN A 61 4.08 0.08 2.23
N ALA A 62 4.02 -0.80 1.23
CA ALA A 62 3.90 -0.41 -0.18
C ALA A 62 2.47 -0.01 -0.58
N PHE A 63 1.48 -0.82 -0.20
CA PHE A 63 0.12 -0.69 -0.69
C PHE A 63 -0.67 0.43 -0.04
N VAL A 64 -0.49 0.68 1.27
CA VAL A 64 -1.31 1.68 1.97
C VAL A 64 -1.06 3.10 1.42
N PRO A 65 0.19 3.60 1.31
CA PRO A 65 0.45 4.91 0.72
C PRO A 65 -0.03 5.02 -0.73
N SER A 66 0.24 4.00 -1.54
CA SER A 66 -0.16 3.96 -2.96
C SER A 66 -1.68 4.01 -3.12
N ALA A 67 -2.42 3.19 -2.37
CA ALA A 67 -3.87 3.15 -2.43
C ALA A 67 -4.52 4.47 -2.00
N LEU A 68 -3.99 5.13 -0.96
CA LEU A 68 -4.50 6.43 -0.52
C LEU A 68 -4.26 7.54 -1.55
N SER A 69 -3.21 7.44 -2.36
CA SER A 69 -2.87 8.48 -3.34
C SER A 69 -3.76 8.43 -4.58
N TRP A 70 -4.28 7.27 -4.97
CA TRP A 70 -5.06 7.10 -6.20
C TRP A 70 -6.29 8.00 -6.27
N PRO A 71 -7.17 8.07 -5.25
CA PRO A 71 -8.32 8.98 -5.29
C PRO A 71 -7.92 10.46 -5.35
N LEU A 72 -6.82 10.85 -4.71
CA LEU A 72 -6.28 12.22 -4.82
C LEU A 72 -5.78 12.52 -6.23
N LEU A 73 -5.00 11.62 -6.81
CA LEU A 73 -4.48 11.76 -8.17
C LEU A 73 -5.62 11.87 -9.18
N LYS A 74 -6.70 11.11 -8.99
CA LYS A 74 -7.91 11.22 -9.80
C LYS A 74 -8.56 12.60 -9.69
N ARG A 75 -8.64 13.18 -8.48
CA ARG A 75 -9.13 14.56 -8.29
C ARG A 75 -8.21 15.62 -8.89
N LEU A 76 -6.93 15.30 -9.06
CA LEU A 76 -5.94 16.17 -9.72
C LEU A 76 -5.93 16.02 -11.25
N GLY A 77 -6.82 15.21 -11.83
CA GLY A 77 -7.02 15.09 -13.27
C GLY A 77 -6.35 13.88 -13.92
N VAL A 78 -5.74 12.98 -13.14
CA VAL A 78 -5.26 11.68 -13.69
C VAL A 78 -6.47 10.84 -14.09
N GLU A 79 -6.48 10.38 -15.35
CA GLU A 79 -7.56 9.55 -15.90
C GLU A 79 -7.19 8.07 -15.96
N GLY A 80 -5.90 7.76 -16.16
CA GLY A 80 -5.38 6.41 -16.31
C GLY A 80 -4.73 5.86 -15.05
N PHE A 81 -5.22 4.70 -14.57
CA PHE A 81 -4.59 3.91 -13.52
C PHE A 81 -4.37 2.50 -14.02
N VAL A 82 -3.12 2.06 -14.05
CA VAL A 82 -2.79 0.70 -14.46
C VAL A 82 -3.30 -0.30 -13.42
N GLY A 83 -4.14 -1.25 -13.86
CA GLY A 83 -4.82 -2.20 -12.98
C GLY A 83 -3.96 -3.36 -12.47
N HIS A 84 -2.64 -3.25 -12.50
CA HIS A 84 -1.71 -4.26 -12.01
C HIS A 84 -0.48 -3.63 -11.34
N PHE A 85 0.12 -4.38 -10.42
CA PHE A 85 1.47 -4.18 -9.92
C PHE A 85 2.46 -4.97 -10.76
N ILE A 86 3.74 -4.60 -10.68
CA ILE A 86 4.85 -5.40 -11.20
C ILE A 86 5.66 -5.89 -10.00
N ALA A 87 5.88 -7.20 -9.93
CA ALA A 87 6.88 -7.83 -9.07
C ALA A 87 7.77 -8.74 -9.95
N PHE A 88 8.84 -9.28 -9.38
CA PHE A 88 9.81 -10.09 -10.13
C PHE A 88 9.83 -11.53 -9.62
N ASP A 89 9.93 -12.50 -10.52
CA ASP A 89 10.17 -13.91 -10.18
C ASP A 89 11.66 -14.19 -9.94
N ASP A 90 12.00 -15.44 -9.60
CA ASP A 90 13.39 -15.86 -9.34
C ASP A 90 14.33 -15.75 -10.56
N ASN A 91 13.78 -15.50 -11.77
CA ASN A 91 14.53 -15.31 -13.01
C ASN A 91 14.55 -13.83 -13.44
N ASP A 92 14.28 -12.91 -12.51
CA ASP A 92 14.16 -11.46 -12.76
C ASP A 92 13.12 -11.10 -13.85
N GLN A 93 12.13 -11.97 -14.09
CA GLN A 93 11.06 -11.69 -15.05
C GLN A 93 9.93 -10.91 -14.39
N GLU A 94 9.42 -9.90 -15.08
CA GLU A 94 8.27 -9.12 -14.63
C GLU A 94 7.00 -9.98 -14.60
N VAL A 95 6.34 -10.00 -13.45
CA VAL A 95 5.04 -10.62 -13.25
C VAL A 95 4.01 -9.51 -12.98
N GLN A 96 2.98 -9.45 -13.81
CA GLN A 96 1.85 -8.54 -13.63
C GLN A 96 0.85 -9.13 -12.66
N ILE A 97 0.62 -8.44 -11.54
CA ILE A 97 -0.26 -8.89 -10.47
C ILE A 97 -1.48 -7.96 -10.43
N PRO A 98 -2.70 -8.45 -10.71
CA PRO A 98 -3.89 -7.61 -10.71
C PRO A 98 -4.08 -6.90 -9.38
N VAL A 99 -4.31 -5.59 -9.40
CA VAL A 99 -4.56 -4.78 -8.19
C VAL A 99 -5.77 -5.31 -7.42
N SER A 100 -6.80 -5.74 -8.14
CA SER A 100 -8.02 -6.33 -7.57
C SER A 100 -7.78 -7.64 -6.81
N SER A 101 -6.64 -8.29 -6.99
CA SER A 101 -6.27 -9.49 -6.24
C SER A 101 -5.67 -9.18 -4.86
N GLN A 102 -5.31 -7.93 -4.58
CA GLN A 102 -4.60 -7.54 -3.37
C GLN A 102 -5.55 -6.90 -2.35
N HIS A 103 -5.95 -7.66 -1.34
CA HIS A 103 -6.95 -7.22 -0.35
C HIS A 103 -6.50 -6.04 0.52
N TYR A 104 -5.22 -5.96 0.91
CA TYR A 104 -4.70 -4.81 1.65
C TYR A 104 -4.81 -3.52 0.83
N PHE A 105 -4.49 -3.57 -0.46
CA PHE A 105 -4.60 -2.42 -1.35
C PHE A 105 -6.05 -2.00 -1.55
N THR A 106 -6.93 -2.94 -1.87
CA THR A 106 -8.34 -2.63 -2.11
C THR A 106 -9.04 -2.11 -0.86
N ALA A 107 -8.72 -2.63 0.33
CA ALA A 107 -9.21 -2.10 1.59
C ALA A 107 -8.75 -0.65 1.85
N ALA A 108 -7.45 -0.35 1.64
CA ALA A 108 -6.92 1.00 1.77
C ALA A 108 -7.51 1.97 0.74
N LEU A 109 -7.74 1.51 -0.49
CA LEU A 109 -8.34 2.31 -1.55
C LEU A 109 -9.80 2.66 -1.22
N MET A 110 -10.57 1.70 -0.71
CA MET A 110 -11.95 1.94 -0.26
C MET A 110 -11.98 2.95 0.89
N LEU A 111 -11.09 2.80 1.88
CA LEU A 111 -10.99 3.74 2.99
C LEU A 111 -10.65 5.17 2.51
N ALA A 112 -9.76 5.29 1.50
CA ALA A 112 -9.42 6.56 0.89
C ALA A 112 -10.60 7.22 0.16
N TYR A 113 -11.36 6.44 -0.64
CA TYR A 113 -12.56 6.95 -1.30
C TYR A 113 -13.60 7.43 -0.29
N ASN A 114 -13.94 6.60 0.70
CA ASN A 114 -14.89 6.97 1.75
C ASN A 114 -14.44 8.23 2.48
N THR A 115 -13.15 8.35 2.83
CA THR A 115 -12.61 9.54 3.51
C THR A 115 -12.76 10.81 2.67
N LEU A 116 -12.54 10.70 1.36
CA LEU A 116 -12.67 11.83 0.46
C LEU A 116 -14.12 12.22 0.15
N GLU A 117 -15.06 11.28 0.27
CA GLU A 117 -16.50 11.49 0.05
C GLU A 117 -17.24 11.94 1.31
N ASP A 118 -17.02 11.24 2.43
CA ASP A 118 -17.74 11.41 3.69
C ASP A 118 -16.99 12.29 4.71
N GLY A 119 -15.70 12.53 4.49
CA GLY A 119 -14.82 13.32 5.36
C GLY A 119 -13.94 12.47 6.28
N TRP A 120 -13.23 13.16 7.17
CA TRP A 120 -12.22 12.55 8.04
C TRP A 120 -12.84 11.74 9.18
N SER A 121 -12.22 10.61 9.52
CA SER A 121 -12.65 9.73 10.62
C SER A 121 -11.56 9.59 11.68
N GLU A 122 -11.89 8.91 12.80
CA GLU A 122 -10.87 8.51 13.79
C GLU A 122 -9.87 7.51 13.22
N GLU A 123 -10.32 6.64 12.30
CA GLU A 123 -9.46 5.65 11.64
C GLU A 123 -8.48 6.29 10.65
N LEU A 124 -8.91 7.37 9.98
CA LEU A 124 -8.08 8.11 9.03
C LEU A 124 -8.21 9.62 9.22
N PRO A 125 -7.53 10.18 10.23
CA PRO A 125 -7.49 11.63 10.45
C PRO A 125 -6.79 12.33 9.28
N HIS A 126 -7.18 13.59 9.01
CA HIS A 126 -6.60 14.39 7.94
C HIS A 126 -5.06 14.43 7.97
N SER A 127 -4.46 14.61 9.15
CA SER A 127 -2.99 14.65 9.30
C SER A 127 -2.34 13.35 8.87
N THR A 128 -2.91 12.20 9.25
CA THR A 128 -2.43 10.87 8.86
C THR A 128 -2.59 10.66 7.36
N PHE A 129 -3.73 11.05 6.79
CA PHE A 129 -3.96 10.93 5.36
C PHE A 129 -2.92 11.70 4.55
N VAL A 130 -2.65 12.96 4.92
CA VAL A 130 -1.64 13.80 4.26
C VAL A 130 -0.23 13.21 4.43
N SER A 131 0.16 12.80 5.64
CA SER A 131 1.52 12.28 5.87
C SER A 131 1.76 10.95 5.17
N VAL A 132 0.77 10.06 5.13
CA VAL A 132 0.91 8.74 4.51
C VAL A 132 0.87 8.84 2.99
N THR A 133 0.00 9.67 2.41
CA THR A 133 -0.03 9.87 0.95
C THR A 133 1.28 10.44 0.41
N GLN A 134 2.01 11.27 1.18
CA GLN A 134 3.34 11.77 0.80
C GLN A 134 4.40 10.68 0.69
N LYS A 135 4.19 9.50 1.28
CA LYS A 135 5.08 8.34 1.14
C LYS A 135 4.85 7.55 -0.15
N SER A 136 3.77 7.83 -0.91
CA SER A 136 3.50 7.14 -2.17
C SER A 136 4.48 7.56 -3.28
N PRO A 137 5.06 6.61 -4.03
CA PRO A 137 5.88 6.93 -5.19
C PRO A 137 5.07 7.65 -6.29
N GLU A 138 3.80 7.31 -6.46
CA GLU A 138 2.88 7.98 -7.41
C GLU A 138 2.66 9.44 -7.03
N MET A 139 2.38 9.72 -5.75
CA MET A 139 2.22 11.09 -5.26
C MET A 139 3.54 11.86 -5.32
N ASN A 140 4.68 11.21 -5.07
CA ASN A 140 6.00 11.82 -5.25
C ASN A 140 6.26 12.22 -6.71
N ALA A 141 5.90 11.37 -7.67
CA ALA A 141 5.97 11.69 -9.09
C ALA A 141 5.04 12.85 -9.47
N ALA A 142 3.80 12.82 -8.98
CA ALA A 142 2.82 13.88 -9.18
C ALA A 142 3.31 15.24 -8.64
N ASN A 143 3.83 15.25 -7.41
CA ASN A 143 4.39 16.45 -6.79
C ASN A 143 5.56 17.02 -7.58
N LYS A 144 6.42 16.18 -8.18
CA LYS A 144 7.50 16.67 -9.06
C LYS A 144 6.96 17.42 -10.26
N VAL A 145 5.92 16.91 -10.92
CA VAL A 145 5.28 17.58 -12.07
C VAL A 145 4.64 18.90 -11.64
N LEU A 146 3.86 18.88 -10.56
CA LEU A 146 3.17 20.08 -10.05
C LEU A 146 4.16 21.17 -9.61
N ASN A 147 5.25 20.81 -8.93
CA ASN A 147 6.29 21.74 -8.50
C ASN A 147 7.05 22.38 -9.66
N GLN A 148 7.03 21.76 -10.85
CA GLN A 148 7.58 22.33 -12.08
C GLN A 148 6.57 23.20 -12.84
N GLY A 149 5.37 23.42 -12.28
CA GLY A 149 4.27 24.14 -12.93
C GLY A 149 3.53 23.33 -13.99
N GLY A 150 3.73 22.01 -14.02
CA GLY A 150 3.02 21.10 -14.91
C GLY A 150 1.59 20.80 -14.47
N SER A 151 0.86 20.06 -15.31
CA SER A 151 -0.48 19.53 -15.03
C SER A 151 -0.47 18.01 -15.05
N LEU A 152 -1.36 17.40 -14.27
CA LEU A 152 -1.61 15.95 -14.26
C LEU A 152 -2.85 15.56 -15.08
N GLU A 153 -3.55 16.54 -15.67
CA GLU A 153 -4.77 16.37 -16.43
C GLU A 153 -4.57 15.43 -17.64
N GLY A 154 -5.43 14.41 -17.77
CA GLY A 154 -5.32 13.38 -18.80
C GLY A 154 -4.14 12.43 -18.60
N GLY A 155 -3.41 12.54 -17.49
CA GLY A 155 -2.25 11.73 -17.18
C GLY A 155 -2.61 10.26 -16.90
N THR A 156 -1.58 9.41 -17.00
CA THR A 156 -1.66 7.99 -16.59
C THR A 156 -0.57 7.69 -15.58
N ILE A 157 -0.95 7.06 -14.48
CA ILE A 157 -0.01 6.50 -13.51
C ILE A 157 0.32 5.07 -13.92
N GLY A 158 1.62 4.82 -14.11
CA GLY A 158 2.15 3.49 -14.42
C GLY A 158 1.99 2.52 -13.24
N PRO A 159 2.28 1.22 -13.45
CA PRO A 159 2.19 0.23 -12.39
C PRO A 159 3.22 0.51 -11.28
N LEU A 160 2.83 0.29 -10.03
CA LEU A 160 3.76 0.26 -8.91
C LEU A 160 4.67 -0.97 -9.04
N GLN A 161 5.98 -0.75 -8.98
CA GLN A 161 6.99 -1.81 -8.99
C GLN A 161 7.36 -2.18 -7.55
N LEU A 162 7.22 -3.46 -7.22
CA LEU A 162 7.50 -4.03 -5.90
C LEU A 162 8.87 -4.70 -5.92
N PHE A 163 9.91 -3.96 -5.52
CA PHE A 163 11.30 -4.46 -5.53
C PHE A 163 11.69 -5.22 -4.25
N ARG A 164 10.93 -5.05 -3.17
CA ARG A 164 11.16 -5.69 -1.87
C ARG A 164 10.39 -7.00 -1.68
N LEU A 165 9.58 -7.37 -2.67
CA LEU A 165 8.72 -8.54 -2.64
C LEU A 165 8.86 -9.28 -3.97
N SER A 166 9.10 -10.58 -3.93
CA SER A 166 9.03 -11.43 -5.11
C SER A 166 7.57 -11.60 -5.56
N ALA A 167 7.38 -12.01 -6.81
CA ALA A 167 6.05 -12.32 -7.32
C ALA A 167 5.35 -13.43 -6.50
N SER A 168 6.08 -14.45 -6.03
CA SER A 168 5.51 -15.52 -5.21
C SER A 168 5.03 -15.01 -3.85
N GLU A 169 5.80 -14.13 -3.19
CA GLU A 169 5.44 -13.51 -1.91
C GLU A 169 4.20 -12.61 -2.06
N VAL A 170 4.10 -11.86 -3.17
CA VAL A 170 2.92 -11.02 -3.43
C VAL A 170 1.68 -11.88 -3.67
N LEU A 171 1.81 -13.00 -4.39
CA LEU A 171 0.71 -13.92 -4.68
C LEU A 171 0.34 -14.84 -3.49
N GLY A 172 1.18 -14.88 -2.45
CA GLY A 172 1.04 -15.80 -1.32
C GLY A 172 1.27 -17.26 -1.71
N GLN A 173 2.20 -17.49 -2.63
CA GLN A 173 2.63 -18.81 -3.07
C GLN A 173 3.94 -19.13 -2.34
N ALA A 174 4.02 -20.31 -1.71
CA ALA A 174 5.27 -20.78 -1.13
C ALA A 174 6.33 -20.86 -2.24
N SER A 175 7.46 -20.18 -2.06
CA SER A 175 8.64 -20.37 -2.91
C SER A 175 9.01 -21.85 -2.89
N SER A 176 8.95 -22.48 -4.06
CA SER A 176 9.24 -23.92 -4.26
C SER A 176 10.71 -24.25 -4.12
#